data_AF-X1N340-F1
#
_entry.id   AF-X1N340-F1
#
_cell.length_a   1.000
_cell.length_b   1.000
_cell.length_c   1.000
_cell.angle_alpha   90.00
_cell.angle_beta   90.00
_cell.angle_gamma   90.00
#
_symmetry.space_group_name_H-M   'P 1'
#
loop_
_entity.id
_entity.type
_entity.pdbx_description
1 polymer ?
#
loop_
_entity_poly.entity_id
_entity_poly.type
_entity_poly.pdbx_seq_one_letter_code
_entity_poly.pdbx_strand_id
1 'polypeptide(L)'
;GKVKIIDSKTEEKQTQPPKRYSPASIISQLEKKNLGTKATRSTILETLYDRGYIQDKFIKATPLGMSLISTLEKYSPIIIDEELTRNFEDSMQSIQKSTKGFEEKENKIIEKAKDTVTKISKDFEKNEKEIGKELLQANIKQREQEKEENKLHPCPICKQGDLAITYSRKTRRHFVACDAFPKCKTTYSLPPGGAIKKTEKNCEECGFPLLISLKKGKKPWTFCFNPECPKNKERIESYKNKGD
;
A
#
# COMPACT_ATOMS: atom_id res chain seq x y z
N GLY A 1 43.91 41.53 5.90
CA GLY A 1 44.15 41.54 4.44
C GLY A 1 42.82 41.50 3.71
N LYS A 2 42.71 42.18 2.56
CA LYS A 2 41.49 42.14 1.73
C LYS A 2 41.41 40.78 1.03
N VAL A 3 40.26 40.10 1.15
CA VAL A 3 40.02 38.79 0.56
C VAL A 3 39.17 38.94 -0.71
N LYS A 4 39.50 38.21 -1.76
CA LYS A 4 38.81 38.25 -3.06
C LYS A 4 37.73 37.17 -3.08
N ILE A 5 36.45 37.57 -3.14
CA ILE A 5 35.33 36.63 -3.31
C ILE A 5 35.37 36.09 -4.74
N ILE A 6 35.39 34.76 -4.87
CA ILE A 6 35.53 34.05 -6.15
C ILE A 6 34.16 33.81 -6.79
N ASP A 7 33.14 33.50 -5.97
CA ASP A 7 31.76 33.28 -6.41
C ASP A 7 30.80 33.57 -5.24
N SER A 8 29.62 34.09 -5.53
CA SER A 8 28.54 34.29 -4.57
C SER A 8 27.22 33.91 -5.22
N LYS A 9 26.60 32.84 -4.70
CA LYS A 9 25.33 32.34 -5.19
C LYS A 9 24.25 32.50 -4.14
N THR A 10 23.14 33.07 -4.57
CA THR A 10 21.90 33.12 -3.81
C THR A 10 20.98 32.05 -4.38
N GLU A 11 20.60 31.07 -3.57
CA GLU A 11 19.65 30.03 -3.95
C GLU A 11 18.32 30.28 -3.25
N GLU A 12 17.25 30.39 -4.03
CA GLU A 12 15.90 30.40 -3.50
C GLU A 12 15.51 28.96 -3.08
N LYS A 13 14.99 28.81 -1.86
CA LYS A 13 14.58 27.52 -1.30
C LYS A 13 13.19 27.61 -0.70
N GLN A 14 12.47 26.49 -0.74
CA GLN A 14 11.18 26.33 -0.09
C GLN A 14 11.30 25.31 1.04
N THR A 15 10.46 25.48 2.06
CA THR A 15 10.31 24.48 3.13
C THR A 15 9.77 23.18 2.55
N GLN A 16 10.42 22.08 2.87
CA GLN A 16 9.95 20.77 2.43
C GLN A 16 8.98 20.17 3.45
N PRO A 17 7.91 19.49 3.00
CA PRO A 17 7.05 18.77 3.91
C PRO A 17 7.82 17.64 4.60
N PRO A 18 7.33 17.16 5.77
CA PRO A 18 7.91 16.02 6.45
C PRO A 18 8.05 14.81 5.53
N LYS A 19 9.20 14.14 5.59
CA LYS A 19 9.44 12.92 4.81
C LYS A 19 8.47 11.83 5.26
N ARG A 20 7.88 11.12 4.29
CA ARG A 20 7.08 9.93 4.57
C ARG A 20 7.93 8.84 5.20
N TYR A 21 7.29 8.00 6.00
CA TYR A 21 7.95 6.84 6.58
C TYR A 21 8.33 5.81 5.51
N SER A 22 9.54 5.27 5.62
CA SER A 22 9.92 3.96 5.07
C SER A 22 9.59 2.84 6.07
N PRO A 23 9.59 1.56 5.63
CA PRO A 23 9.43 0.41 6.52
C PRO A 23 10.37 0.43 7.74
N ALA A 24 11.65 0.77 7.55
CA ALA A 24 12.60 0.87 8.65
C ALA A 24 12.25 2.01 9.62
N SER A 25 11.88 3.18 9.09
CA SER A 25 11.57 4.33 9.93
C SER A 25 10.27 4.16 10.72
N ILE A 26 9.24 3.51 10.16
CA ILE A 26 7.99 3.26 10.91
C ILE A 26 8.20 2.21 12.00
N ILE A 27 8.99 1.17 11.74
CA ILE A 27 9.35 0.17 12.77
C ILE A 27 10.11 0.86 13.93
N SER A 28 11.02 1.79 13.62
CA SER A 28 11.71 2.58 14.64
C SER A 28 10.75 3.47 15.44
N GLN A 29 9.71 4.03 14.81
CA GLN A 29 8.69 4.80 15.53
C GLN A 29 7.82 3.92 16.44
N LEU A 30 7.38 2.75 15.96
CA LEU A 30 6.67 1.78 16.78
C LEU A 30 7.49 1.36 18.00
N GLU A 31 8.79 1.14 17.82
CA GLU A 31 9.71 0.85 18.92
C GLU A 31 9.80 1.98 19.95
N LYS A 32 10.01 3.22 19.49
CA LYS A 32 10.05 4.40 20.38
C LYS A 32 8.76 4.60 21.17
N LYS A 33 7.63 4.24 20.56
CA LYS A 33 6.31 4.29 21.18
C LYS A 33 5.94 3.02 21.94
N ASN A 34 6.83 2.02 22.05
CA ASN A 34 6.55 0.73 22.68
C ASN A 34 5.25 0.08 22.16
N LEU A 35 5.05 0.16 20.84
CA LEU A 35 3.93 -0.46 20.12
C LEU A 35 4.45 -1.70 19.41
N GLY A 36 3.99 -2.87 19.85
CA GLY A 36 4.48 -4.15 19.36
C GLY A 36 5.88 -4.51 19.85
N THR A 37 6.15 -5.81 19.88
CA THR A 37 7.44 -6.41 20.20
C THR A 37 8.37 -6.50 18.98
N LYS A 38 9.66 -6.79 19.21
CA LYS A 38 10.67 -7.00 18.14
C LYS A 38 10.22 -8.02 17.08
N ALA A 39 9.46 -9.04 17.49
CA ALA A 39 8.98 -10.09 16.59
C ALA A 39 7.71 -9.71 15.81
N THR A 40 6.93 -8.73 16.27
CA THR A 40 5.60 -8.42 15.71
C THR A 40 5.60 -7.21 14.80
N ARG A 41 6.49 -6.22 14.99
CA ARG A 41 6.50 -4.96 14.21
C ARG A 41 6.58 -5.17 12.69
N SER A 42 7.41 -6.10 12.22
CA SER A 42 7.49 -6.43 10.79
C SER A 42 6.18 -7.04 10.28
N THR A 43 5.61 -7.98 11.04
CA THR A 43 4.34 -8.64 10.69
C THR A 43 3.15 -7.68 10.73
N ILE A 44 3.13 -6.73 11.67
CA ILE A 44 2.15 -5.64 11.72
C ILE A 44 2.20 -4.87 10.40
N LEU A 45 3.40 -4.45 9.98
CA LEU A 45 3.57 -3.67 8.76
C LEU A 45 3.16 -4.47 7.51
N GLU A 46 3.57 -5.73 7.41
CA GLU A 46 3.15 -6.64 6.32
C GLU A 46 1.63 -6.78 6.26
N THR A 47 0.97 -6.98 7.40
CA THR A 47 -0.49 -7.09 7.47
C THR A 47 -1.20 -5.82 6.97
N LEU A 48 -0.65 -4.64 7.28
CA LEU A 48 -1.22 -3.37 6.80
C LEU A 48 -1.10 -3.22 5.28
N TYR A 49 0.00 -3.70 4.69
CA TYR A 49 0.17 -3.75 3.22
C TYR A 49 -0.77 -4.77 2.59
N ASP A 50 -0.85 -5.98 3.14
CA ASP A 50 -1.64 -7.08 2.59
C ASP A 50 -3.14 -6.77 2.61
N ARG A 51 -3.61 -6.07 3.64
CA ARG A 51 -5.00 -5.59 3.74
C ARG A 51 -5.26 -4.33 2.90
N GLY A 52 -4.24 -3.75 2.28
CA GLY A 52 -4.37 -2.57 1.44
C GLY A 52 -4.69 -1.29 2.21
N TYR A 53 -4.34 -1.21 3.50
CA TYR A 53 -4.47 0.03 4.29
C TYR A 53 -3.33 1.00 4.03
N ILE A 54 -2.16 0.47 3.67
CA ILE A 54 -1.01 1.25 3.25
C ILE A 54 -0.42 0.71 1.95
N GLN A 55 0.31 1.55 1.24
CA GLN A 55 0.96 1.20 -0.02
C GLN A 55 2.28 1.95 -0.23
N ASP A 56 2.98 1.58 -1.30
CA ASP A 56 4.27 2.12 -1.74
C ASP A 56 5.46 1.88 -0.80
N LYS A 57 6.68 2.10 -1.33
CA LYS A 57 7.95 2.00 -0.57
C LYS A 57 8.08 3.13 0.46
N PHE A 58 7.68 4.33 0.08
CA PHE A 58 7.49 5.44 1.02
C PHE A 58 6.01 5.42 1.38
N ILE A 59 5.73 4.98 2.60
CA ILE A 59 4.42 4.56 3.08
C ILE A 59 3.41 5.69 2.87
N LYS A 60 2.31 5.34 2.21
CA LYS A 60 1.11 6.16 2.08
C LYS A 60 -0.08 5.38 2.62
N ALA A 61 -0.91 6.03 3.42
CA ALA A 61 -2.22 5.50 3.74
C ALA A 61 -3.09 5.52 2.48
N THR A 62 -3.84 4.44 2.24
CA THR A 62 -4.83 4.37 1.18
C THR A 62 -6.12 5.09 1.62
N PRO A 63 -7.06 5.40 0.71
CA PRO A 63 -8.37 5.90 1.09
C PRO A 63 -9.09 4.99 2.10
N LEU A 64 -8.96 3.66 1.93
CA LEU A 64 -9.50 2.70 2.88
C LEU A 64 -8.81 2.80 4.25
N GLY A 65 -7.48 2.89 4.28
CA GLY A 65 -6.73 3.02 5.53
C GLY A 65 -7.06 4.31 6.28
N MET A 66 -7.16 5.44 5.57
CA MET A 66 -7.57 6.71 6.18
C MET A 66 -9.01 6.66 6.69
N SER A 67 -9.93 6.10 5.90
CA SER A 67 -11.32 5.96 6.33
C SER A 67 -11.43 5.06 7.56
N LEU A 68 -10.69 3.95 7.60
CA LEU A 68 -10.68 3.05 8.75
C LEU A 68 -10.35 3.80 10.03
N ILE A 69 -9.27 4.56 10.03
CA ILE A 69 -8.87 5.34 11.21
C ILE A 69 -9.93 6.38 11.56
N SER A 70 -10.42 7.17 10.59
CA SER A 70 -11.44 8.20 10.87
C SER A 70 -12.76 7.62 11.41
N THR A 71 -13.17 6.45 10.91
CA THR A 71 -14.39 5.76 11.34
C THR A 71 -14.20 5.19 12.75
N LEU A 72 -13.06 4.58 13.04
CA LEU A 72 -12.77 4.07 14.39
C LEU A 72 -12.60 5.21 15.41
N GLU A 73 -11.97 6.33 15.04
CA GLU A 73 -11.90 7.53 15.88
C GLU A 73 -13.30 8.02 16.30
N LYS A 74 -14.26 7.96 15.38
CA LYS A 74 -15.63 8.43 15.60
C LYS A 74 -16.47 7.48 16.45
N TYR A 75 -16.36 6.18 16.24
CA TYR A 75 -17.30 5.20 16.82
C TYR A 75 -16.71 4.27 17.88
N SER A 76 -15.39 4.08 17.90
CA SER A 76 -14.70 3.23 18.89
C SER A 76 -13.26 3.73 19.13
N PRO A 77 -13.07 4.94 19.68
CA PRO A 77 -11.74 5.54 19.85
C PRO A 77 -10.83 4.70 20.76
N ILE A 78 -11.40 3.92 21.66
CA ILE A 78 -10.66 3.04 22.59
C ILE A 78 -9.79 2.04 21.80
N ILE A 79 -10.25 1.53 20.66
CA ILE A 79 -9.54 0.46 19.91
C ILE A 79 -8.26 0.95 19.21
N ILE A 80 -8.15 2.25 18.95
CA ILE A 80 -7.01 2.86 18.24
C ILE A 80 -6.05 3.59 19.18
N ASP A 81 -6.32 3.54 20.49
CA ASP A 81 -5.50 4.23 21.48
C ASP A 81 -4.12 3.56 21.61
N GLU A 82 -3.09 4.37 21.41
CA GLU A 82 -1.69 3.95 21.55
C GLU A 82 -1.36 3.63 23.02
N GLU A 83 -1.97 4.33 23.99
CA GLU A 83 -1.71 4.10 25.41
C GLU A 83 -2.26 2.75 25.85
N LEU A 84 -3.51 2.43 25.46
CA LEU A 84 -4.09 1.11 25.68
C LEU A 84 -3.23 -0.01 25.10
N THR A 85 -2.79 0.14 23.86
CA THR A 85 -1.94 -0.86 23.18
C THR A 85 -0.64 -1.08 23.93
N ARG A 86 0.03 0.00 24.35
CA ARG A 86 1.27 -0.05 25.13
C ARG A 86 1.08 -0.73 26.49
N ASN A 87 -0.01 -0.41 27.18
CA ASN A 87 -0.34 -0.99 28.47
C ASN A 87 -0.54 -2.52 28.37
N PHE A 88 -1.10 -3.01 27.26
CA PHE A 88 -1.18 -4.45 27.00
C PHE A 88 0.20 -5.09 26.77
N GLU A 89 1.08 -4.47 25.99
CA GLU A 89 2.45 -4.95 25.77
C GLU A 89 3.23 -5.03 27.09
N ASP A 90 3.15 -3.97 27.91
CA ASP A 90 3.80 -3.92 29.21
C ASP A 90 3.23 -4.96 30.18
N SER A 91 1.90 -5.15 30.16
CA SER A 91 1.23 -6.18 30.95
C SER A 91 1.73 -7.58 30.59
N MET A 92 1.81 -7.91 29.29
CA MET A 92 2.31 -9.21 28.82
C MET A 92 3.79 -9.42 29.16
N GLN A 93 4.61 -8.39 29.01
CA GLN A 93 6.02 -8.46 29.42
C GLN A 93 6.16 -8.66 30.93
N SER A 94 5.28 -8.05 31.72
CA SER A 94 5.28 -8.18 33.17
C SER A 94 4.89 -9.59 33.64
N ILE A 95 4.03 -10.29 32.89
CA ILE A 95 3.71 -11.72 33.10
C ILE A 95 4.94 -12.56 32.76
N GLN A 96 5.55 -12.33 31.59
CA GLN A 96 6.72 -13.07 31.12
C GLN A 96 7.92 -13.00 32.09
N LYS A 97 8.13 -11.85 32.73
CA LYS A 97 9.23 -11.64 33.70
C LYS A 97 8.89 -12.08 35.13
N SER A 98 7.65 -12.51 35.39
CA SER A 98 7.20 -12.80 36.75
C SER A 98 7.87 -14.04 37.31
N THR A 99 8.51 -13.92 38.48
CA THR A 99 9.16 -15.04 39.18
C THR A 99 8.38 -15.52 40.41
N LYS A 100 7.41 -14.72 40.88
CA LYS A 100 6.50 -15.04 42.01
C LYS A 100 5.11 -14.43 41.73
N GLY A 101 4.04 -15.10 42.17
CA GLY A 101 2.67 -14.60 41.98
C GLY A 101 2.22 -14.54 40.52
N PHE A 102 2.69 -15.46 39.68
CA PHE A 102 2.34 -15.53 38.26
C PHE A 102 0.83 -15.61 38.05
N GLU A 103 0.16 -16.58 38.68
CA GLU A 103 -1.28 -16.83 38.52
C GLU A 103 -2.11 -15.62 38.96
N GLU A 104 -1.82 -15.01 40.11
CA GLU A 104 -2.54 -13.83 40.58
C GLU A 104 -2.40 -12.64 39.62
N LYS A 105 -1.18 -12.43 39.12
CA LYS A 105 -0.88 -11.35 38.17
C LYS A 105 -1.52 -11.57 36.81
N GLU A 106 -1.45 -12.80 36.31
CA GLU A 106 -2.09 -13.22 35.06
C GLU A 106 -3.60 -13.02 35.15
N ASN A 107 -4.24 -13.55 36.21
CA ASN A 107 -5.68 -13.41 36.43
C ASN A 107 -6.10 -11.93 36.46
N LYS A 108 -5.36 -11.08 37.17
CA LYS A 108 -5.65 -9.64 37.23
C LYS A 108 -5.55 -8.97 35.86
N ILE A 109 -4.58 -9.34 35.03
CA ILE A 109 -4.40 -8.80 33.69
C ILE A 109 -5.50 -9.31 32.75
N ILE A 110 -5.85 -10.60 32.83
CA ILE A 110 -6.93 -11.19 32.04
C ILE A 110 -8.27 -10.53 32.36
N GLU A 111 -8.59 -10.31 33.64
CA GLU A 111 -9.84 -9.65 34.03
C GLU A 111 -9.92 -8.22 33.50
N LYS A 112 -8.82 -7.45 33.58
CA LYS A 112 -8.75 -6.12 32.95
C LYS A 112 -8.92 -6.18 31.42
N ALA A 113 -8.28 -7.15 30.77
CA ALA A 113 -8.38 -7.34 29.33
C ALA A 113 -9.82 -7.64 28.91
N LYS A 114 -10.51 -8.53 29.65
CA LYS A 114 -11.92 -8.85 29.42
C LYS A 114 -12.82 -7.63 29.54
N ASP A 115 -12.64 -6.81 30.58
CA ASP A 115 -13.42 -5.59 30.78
C ASP A 115 -13.21 -4.61 29.61
N THR A 116 -11.96 -4.37 29.22
CA THR A 116 -11.62 -3.52 28.06
C THR A 116 -12.24 -4.05 26.77
N VAL A 117 -12.07 -5.33 26.46
CA VAL A 117 -12.61 -5.93 25.22
C VAL A 117 -14.13 -5.83 25.22
N THR A 118 -14.77 -6.05 26.38
CA THR A 118 -16.23 -5.93 26.50
C THR A 118 -16.71 -4.50 26.22
N LYS A 119 -15.97 -3.48 26.68
CA LYS A 119 -16.28 -2.08 26.37
C LYS A 119 -16.13 -1.79 24.88
N ILE A 120 -15.02 -2.22 24.27
CA ILE A 120 -14.77 -2.06 22.83
C ILE A 120 -15.88 -2.73 22.02
N SER A 121 -16.24 -3.99 22.34
CA SER A 121 -17.30 -4.72 21.64
C SER A 121 -18.64 -4.01 21.72
N LYS A 122 -19.02 -3.48 22.89
CA LYS A 122 -20.28 -2.73 23.05
C LYS A 122 -20.32 -1.47 22.20
N ASP A 123 -19.22 -0.70 22.17
CA ASP A 123 -19.13 0.51 21.36
C ASP A 123 -19.19 0.18 19.85
N PHE A 124 -18.53 -0.90 19.45
CA PHE A 124 -18.53 -1.37 18.07
C PHE A 124 -19.90 -1.88 17.62
N GLU A 125 -20.55 -2.75 18.42
CA GLU A 125 -21.88 -3.30 18.17
C GLU A 125 -22.94 -2.20 18.02
N LYS A 126 -22.87 -1.18 18.89
CA LYS A 126 -23.80 -0.04 18.84
C LYS A 126 -23.73 0.72 17.51
N ASN A 127 -22.56 0.75 16.87
CA ASN A 127 -22.29 1.55 15.67
C ASN A 127 -22.00 0.69 14.43
N GLU A 128 -22.20 -0.64 14.50
CA GLU A 128 -21.77 -1.60 13.49
C GLU A 128 -22.23 -1.22 12.07
N LYS A 129 -23.50 -0.82 11.93
CA LYS A 129 -24.08 -0.44 10.63
C LYS A 129 -23.42 0.79 10.03
N GLU A 130 -23.16 1.81 10.84
CA GLU A 130 -22.54 3.06 10.37
C GLU A 130 -21.06 2.84 10.03
N ILE A 131 -20.34 2.07 10.88
CA ILE A 131 -18.96 1.64 10.60
C ILE A 131 -18.91 0.90 9.27
N GLY A 132 -19.77 -0.11 9.08
CA GLY A 132 -19.83 -0.90 7.85
C GLY A 132 -20.12 -0.04 6.61
N LYS A 133 -21.03 0.92 6.72
CA LYS A 133 -21.38 1.84 5.63
C LYS A 133 -20.22 2.75 5.24
N GLU A 134 -19.55 3.37 6.19
CA GLU A 134 -18.41 4.26 5.92
C GLU A 134 -17.25 3.49 5.27
N LEU A 135 -16.91 2.30 5.80
CA LEU A 135 -15.86 1.45 5.25
C LEU A 135 -16.19 0.93 3.85
N LEU A 136 -17.45 0.57 3.59
CA LEU A 136 -17.89 0.16 2.26
C LEU A 136 -17.72 1.30 1.25
N GLN A 137 -18.14 2.51 1.61
CA GLN A 137 -17.98 3.68 0.74
C GLN A 137 -16.51 3.97 0.46
N ALA A 138 -15.64 3.87 1.47
CA ALA A 138 -14.20 4.04 1.28
C ALA A 138 -13.60 2.98 0.36
N ASN A 139 -14.04 1.71 0.46
CA ASN A 139 -13.59 0.65 -0.43
C ASN A 139 -14.02 0.92 -1.88
N ILE A 140 -15.26 1.40 -2.09
CA ILE A 140 -15.75 1.79 -3.42
C ILE A 140 -14.89 2.92 -3.99
N LYS A 141 -14.67 3.99 -3.21
CA LYS A 141 -13.81 5.12 -3.62
C LYS A 141 -12.39 4.67 -3.96
N GLN A 142 -11.81 3.77 -3.18
CA GLN A 142 -10.48 3.24 -3.47
C GLN A 142 -10.46 2.48 -4.81
N ARG A 143 -11.46 1.64 -5.08
CA ARG A 143 -11.55 0.92 -6.36
C ARG A 143 -11.74 1.85 -7.55
N GLU A 144 -12.49 2.93 -7.38
CA GLU A 144 -12.67 3.95 -8.43
C GLU A 144 -11.35 4.67 -8.72
N GLN A 145 -10.60 5.06 -7.69
CA GLN A 145 -9.27 5.65 -7.85
C GLN A 145 -8.29 4.68 -8.54
N GLU A 146 -8.24 3.42 -8.09
CA GLU A 146 -7.40 2.39 -8.71
C GLU A 146 -7.78 2.17 -10.18
N LYS A 147 -9.07 2.24 -10.53
CA LYS A 147 -9.51 2.16 -11.94
C LYS A 147 -8.96 3.33 -12.74
N GLU A 148 -9.12 4.56 -12.26
CA GLU A 148 -8.63 5.75 -12.97
C GLU A 148 -7.09 5.75 -13.11
N GLU A 149 -6.36 5.40 -12.05
CA GLU A 149 -4.90 5.30 -12.09
C GLU A 149 -4.39 4.23 -13.06
N ASN A 150 -5.15 3.14 -13.20
CA ASN A 150 -4.82 2.04 -14.11
C ASN A 150 -5.26 2.28 -15.55
N LYS A 151 -6.08 3.30 -15.85
CA LYS A 151 -6.43 3.67 -17.23
C LYS A 151 -5.21 4.16 -17.98
N LEU A 152 -5.00 3.59 -19.17
CA LEU A 152 -3.81 3.82 -19.97
C LEU A 152 -4.11 4.73 -21.16
N HIS A 153 -4.92 4.23 -22.09
CA HIS A 153 -5.12 4.81 -23.41
C HIS A 153 -6.44 4.28 -24.01
N PRO A 154 -7.16 5.06 -24.85
CA PRO A 154 -8.34 4.58 -25.56
C PRO A 154 -8.10 3.29 -26.33
N CYS A 155 -9.05 2.37 -26.34
CA CYS A 155 -8.92 1.09 -27.02
C CYS A 155 -8.87 1.31 -28.56
N PRO A 156 -7.79 0.87 -29.25
CA PRO A 156 -7.67 1.06 -30.70
C PRO A 156 -8.69 0.22 -31.50
N ILE A 157 -9.20 -0.88 -30.91
CA ILE A 157 -10.08 -1.84 -31.59
C ILE A 157 -11.55 -1.40 -31.50
N CYS A 158 -12.05 -1.11 -30.30
CA CYS A 158 -13.46 -0.75 -30.14
C CYS A 158 -13.72 0.76 -30.11
N LYS A 159 -12.70 1.60 -29.84
CA LYS A 159 -12.78 3.06 -29.71
C LYS A 159 -13.82 3.61 -28.72
N GLN A 160 -14.51 2.73 -27.97
CA GLN A 160 -15.57 3.07 -27.02
C GLN A 160 -15.12 2.96 -25.56
N GLY A 161 -14.10 2.14 -25.28
CA GLY A 161 -13.55 1.94 -23.94
C GLY A 161 -12.07 2.28 -23.85
N ASP A 162 -11.54 2.29 -22.64
CA ASP A 162 -10.14 2.51 -22.33
C ASP A 162 -9.41 1.19 -22.02
N LEU A 163 -8.15 1.10 -22.44
CA LEU A 163 -7.24 0.07 -21.98
C LEU A 163 -6.83 0.37 -20.55
N ALA A 164 -6.96 -0.60 -19.65
CA ALA A 164 -6.56 -0.47 -18.26
C ALA A 164 -5.72 -1.67 -17.78
N ILE A 165 -4.79 -1.42 -16.86
CA ILE A 165 -4.07 -2.50 -16.16
C ILE A 165 -5.07 -3.24 -15.26
N THR A 166 -5.17 -4.56 -15.46
CA THR A 166 -6.07 -5.45 -14.72
C THR A 166 -5.27 -6.59 -14.11
N TYR A 167 -5.74 -7.13 -12.98
CA TYR A 167 -5.17 -8.30 -12.33
C TYR A 167 -6.08 -9.53 -12.47
N SER A 168 -5.54 -10.63 -12.99
CA SER A 168 -6.27 -11.90 -13.05
C SER A 168 -6.00 -12.73 -11.80
N ARG A 169 -7.06 -13.03 -11.04
CA ARG A 169 -6.97 -13.92 -9.87
C ARG A 169 -6.64 -15.37 -10.26
N LYS A 170 -7.13 -15.84 -11.41
CA LYS A 170 -6.92 -17.22 -11.90
C LYS A 170 -5.46 -17.47 -12.26
N THR A 171 -4.83 -16.55 -12.99
CA THR A 171 -3.45 -16.70 -13.45
C THR A 171 -2.44 -15.99 -12.55
N ARG A 172 -2.91 -15.24 -11.55
CA ARG A 172 -2.12 -14.38 -10.64
C ARG A 172 -1.18 -13.42 -11.37
N ARG A 173 -1.64 -12.87 -12.51
CA ARG A 173 -0.85 -12.02 -13.40
C ARG A 173 -1.58 -10.73 -13.73
N HIS A 174 -0.82 -9.65 -13.86
CA HIS A 174 -1.29 -8.41 -14.45
C HIS A 174 -1.35 -8.54 -15.97
N PHE A 175 -2.32 -7.89 -16.60
CA PHE A 175 -2.48 -7.78 -18.03
C PHE A 175 -3.20 -6.46 -18.35
N VAL A 176 -3.12 -5.98 -19.59
CA VAL A 176 -3.94 -4.84 -20.03
C VAL A 176 -5.21 -5.38 -20.68
N ALA A 177 -6.35 -4.81 -20.34
CA ALA A 177 -7.65 -5.18 -20.90
C ALA A 177 -8.48 -3.94 -21.23
N CYS A 178 -9.35 -4.04 -22.23
CA CYS A 178 -10.36 -3.02 -22.48
C CYS A 178 -11.44 -3.07 -21.39
N ASP A 179 -11.79 -1.91 -20.84
CA ASP A 179 -12.85 -1.77 -19.82
C ASP A 179 -14.27 -1.99 -20.38
N ALA A 180 -14.45 -1.92 -21.70
CA ALA A 180 -15.71 -2.22 -22.39
C ALA A 180 -16.04 -3.73 -22.51
N PHE A 181 -15.41 -4.58 -21.69
CA PHE A 181 -15.77 -6.01 -21.58
C PHE A 181 -17.22 -6.16 -21.06
N PRO A 182 -18.05 -7.06 -21.61
CA PRO A 182 -17.74 -8.16 -22.55
C PRO A 182 -17.81 -7.79 -24.04
N LYS A 183 -18.17 -6.54 -24.39
CA LYS A 183 -18.31 -6.09 -25.79
C LYS A 183 -16.96 -6.04 -26.52
N CYS A 184 -15.90 -5.69 -25.80
CA CYS A 184 -14.52 -5.73 -26.30
C CYS A 184 -13.70 -6.73 -25.47
N LYS A 185 -13.09 -7.73 -26.13
CA LYS A 185 -12.24 -8.76 -25.49
C LYS A 185 -10.74 -8.52 -25.71
N THR A 186 -10.37 -7.32 -26.14
CA THR A 186 -8.97 -6.96 -26.38
C THR A 186 -8.17 -7.04 -25.09
N THR A 187 -7.06 -7.79 -25.14
CA THR A 187 -6.13 -7.93 -24.02
C THR A 187 -4.69 -7.91 -24.51
N TYR A 188 -3.78 -7.45 -23.67
CA TYR A 188 -2.34 -7.49 -23.90
C TYR A 188 -1.64 -8.10 -22.69
N SER A 189 -0.82 -9.11 -22.95
CA SER A 189 -0.05 -9.81 -21.92
C SER A 189 1.08 -8.93 -21.39
N LEU A 190 1.23 -8.89 -20.07
CA LEU A 190 2.33 -8.19 -19.40
C LEU A 190 3.36 -9.19 -18.84
N PRO A 191 4.61 -8.76 -18.63
CA PRO A 191 5.64 -9.60 -18.01
C PRO A 191 5.16 -10.19 -16.68
N PRO A 192 5.37 -11.48 -16.43
CA PRO A 192 4.92 -12.12 -15.20
C PRO A 192 5.77 -11.69 -14.00
N GLY A 193 5.15 -11.62 -12.83
CA GLY A 193 5.81 -11.33 -11.56
C GLY A 193 6.05 -9.84 -11.33
N GLY A 194 5.80 -9.39 -10.10
CA GLY A 194 5.95 -7.99 -9.70
C GLY A 194 4.71 -7.13 -9.99
N ALA A 195 4.73 -5.92 -9.42
CA ALA A 195 3.72 -4.91 -9.65
C ALA A 195 4.02 -4.20 -10.98
N ILE A 196 2.97 -3.85 -11.72
CA ILE A 196 3.06 -3.02 -12.92
C ILE A 196 2.38 -1.70 -12.64
N LYS A 197 3.03 -0.59 -12.99
CA LYS A 197 2.44 0.75 -12.86
C LYS A 197 2.53 1.51 -14.19
N LYS A 198 1.56 2.39 -14.41
CA LYS A 198 1.58 3.38 -15.50
C LYS A 198 2.72 4.37 -15.28
N THR A 199 3.39 4.77 -16.35
CA THR A 199 4.33 5.90 -16.33
C THR A 199 3.70 7.10 -17.04
N GLU A 200 4.20 8.30 -16.76
CA GLU A 200 3.77 9.54 -17.44
C GLU A 200 4.33 9.67 -18.87
N LYS A 201 5.20 8.75 -19.28
CA LYS A 201 5.86 8.80 -20.58
C LYS A 201 5.14 7.91 -21.58
N ASN A 202 5.01 8.41 -22.80
CA ASN A 202 4.55 7.63 -23.94
C ASN A 202 5.76 7.08 -24.72
N CYS A 203 5.54 5.99 -25.44
CA CYS A 203 6.53 5.38 -26.30
C CYS A 203 6.75 6.27 -27.53
N GLU A 204 7.99 6.66 -27.79
CA GLU A 204 8.35 7.52 -28.93
C GLU A 204 8.03 6.89 -30.30
N GLU A 205 7.95 5.55 -30.39
CA GLU A 205 7.73 4.84 -31.66
C GLU A 205 6.26 4.61 -32.01
N CYS A 206 5.42 4.38 -31.01
CA CYS A 206 4.02 3.99 -31.23
C CYS A 206 3.00 4.85 -30.48
N GLY A 207 3.44 5.81 -29.67
CA GLY A 207 2.56 6.70 -28.91
C GLY A 207 1.87 6.08 -27.70
N PHE A 208 1.96 4.76 -27.50
CA PHE A 208 1.32 4.08 -26.37
C PHE A 208 2.02 4.42 -25.04
N PRO A 209 1.27 4.49 -23.92
CA PRO A 209 1.87 4.77 -22.62
C PRO A 209 2.84 3.65 -22.21
N LEU A 210 4.00 4.05 -21.69
CA LEU A 210 4.99 3.12 -21.17
C LEU A 210 4.59 2.66 -19.76
N LEU A 211 4.90 1.40 -19.45
CA LEU A 211 4.66 0.79 -18.15
C LEU A 211 6.00 0.48 -17.46
N ILE A 212 6.01 0.49 -16.13
CA ILE A 212 7.17 0.09 -15.33
C ILE A 212 6.91 -1.22 -14.59
N SER A 213 7.87 -2.14 -14.64
CA SER A 213 7.83 -3.39 -13.88
C SER A 213 8.65 -3.26 -12.59
N LEU A 214 8.01 -3.54 -11.46
CA LEU A 214 8.59 -3.50 -10.13
C LEU A 214 8.63 -4.91 -9.53
N LYS A 215 9.79 -5.56 -9.64
CA LYS A 215 10.05 -6.89 -9.05
C LYS A 215 10.98 -6.76 -7.85
N LYS A 216 10.67 -7.47 -6.76
CA LYS A 216 11.54 -7.56 -5.58
C LYS A 216 12.91 -8.09 -6.01
N GLY A 217 13.98 -7.39 -5.63
CA GLY A 217 15.36 -7.78 -5.93
C GLY A 217 15.85 -7.52 -7.37
N LYS A 218 15.02 -6.96 -8.26
CA LYS A 218 15.45 -6.58 -9.63
C LYS A 218 15.30 -5.08 -9.85
N LYS A 219 16.17 -4.51 -10.70
CA LYS A 219 16.08 -3.10 -11.08
C LYS A 219 14.75 -2.84 -11.81
N PRO A 220 14.00 -1.78 -11.42
CA PRO A 220 12.84 -1.33 -12.17
C PRO A 220 13.22 -1.04 -13.63
N TRP A 221 12.35 -1.43 -14.55
CA TRP A 221 12.56 -1.18 -15.98
C TRP A 221 11.24 -0.83 -16.66
N THR A 222 11.33 0.05 -17.66
CA THR A 222 10.20 0.61 -18.38
C THR A 222 10.05 -0.06 -19.74
N PHE A 223 8.81 -0.30 -20.20
CA PHE A 223 8.54 -1.01 -21.45
C PHE A 223 7.24 -0.60 -22.11
N CYS A 224 7.18 -0.80 -23.43
CA CYS A 224 5.94 -0.69 -24.20
C CYS A 224 5.22 -2.04 -24.21
N PHE A 225 3.90 -2.03 -24.02
CA PHE A 225 3.07 -3.25 -24.06
C PHE A 225 2.42 -3.51 -25.42
N ASN A 226 2.47 -2.54 -26.35
CA ASN A 226 1.93 -2.70 -27.69
C ASN A 226 2.72 -3.78 -28.47
N PRO A 227 2.13 -4.91 -28.88
CA PRO A 227 2.81 -5.97 -29.62
C PRO A 227 3.33 -5.53 -31.00
N GLU A 228 2.74 -4.49 -31.58
CA GLU A 228 3.12 -3.99 -32.91
C GLU A 228 4.35 -3.07 -32.87
N CYS A 229 4.71 -2.58 -31.67
CA CYS A 229 5.85 -1.68 -31.47
C CYS A 229 7.19 -2.39 -31.75
N PRO A 230 8.06 -1.84 -32.62
CA PRO A 230 9.38 -2.42 -32.92
C PRO A 230 10.22 -2.72 -31.68
N LYS A 231 10.37 -1.74 -30.76
CA LYS A 231 11.05 -1.93 -29.46
C LYS A 231 10.48 -3.08 -28.62
N ASN A 232 9.17 -3.35 -28.72
CA ASN A 232 8.56 -4.44 -27.96
C ASN A 232 8.77 -5.80 -28.63
N LYS A 233 8.81 -5.86 -29.96
CA LYS A 233 9.09 -7.09 -30.72
C LYS A 233 10.50 -7.61 -30.43
N GLU A 234 11.50 -6.73 -30.53
CA GLU A 234 12.90 -7.04 -30.20
C GLU A 234 13.02 -7.60 -28.77
N ARG A 235 12.30 -6.98 -27.82
CA ARG A 235 12.25 -7.45 -26.43
C ARG A 235 11.66 -8.86 -26.34
N ILE A 236 10.53 -9.13 -26.98
CA ILE A 236 9.88 -10.45 -26.93
C ILE A 236 10.80 -11.52 -27.52
N GLU A 237 11.47 -11.21 -28.64
CA GLU A 237 12.45 -12.10 -29.28
C GLU A 237 13.65 -12.38 -28.36
N SER A 238 14.18 -11.36 -27.68
CA SER A 238 15.29 -11.54 -26.73
C SER A 238 14.96 -12.46 -25.55
N TYR A 239 13.68 -12.59 -25.18
CA TYR A 239 13.23 -13.53 -24.14
C TYR A 239 13.06 -14.94 -24.67
N LYS A 240 12.61 -15.11 -25.91
CA LYS A 240 12.53 -16.42 -26.55
C LYS A 240 13.92 -17.03 -26.70
N ASN A 241 14.88 -16.24 -27.17
CA ASN A 241 16.25 -16.69 -27.42
C ASN A 241 17.07 -16.96 -26.14
N LYS A 242 16.57 -16.60 -24.95
CA LYS A 242 17.20 -16.91 -23.64
C LYS A 242 16.55 -18.10 -22.93
N GLY A 243 15.47 -18.65 -23.51
CA GLY A 243 14.72 -19.78 -22.98
C GLY A 243 15.14 -21.13 -23.57
N ASP A 244 16.14 -21.14 -24.47
CA ASP A 244 16.84 -22.31 -25.00
C ASP A 244 18.19 -22.49 -24.31
#